data_AF-A0A9D5BF55-F1
#
_entry.id   AF-A0A9D5BF55-F1
#
_cell.length_a   1.000
_cell.length_b   1.000
_cell.length_c   1.000
_cell.angle_alpha   90.00
_cell.angle_beta   90.00
_cell.angle_gamma   90.00
#
_symmetry.space_group_name_H-M   'P 1'
#
loop_
_entity.id
_entity.type
_entity.pdbx_description
1 polymer ?
#
loop_
_entity_poly.entity_id
_entity_poly.type
_entity_poly.pdbx_seq_one_letter_code
_entity_poly.pdbx_strand_id
1 'polypeptide(L)'
;MRRRWSFYMDFLPVVVIISFECVDMALLTLFKAATLQGMNNHVFIAYAYVVGTSVLLPVTLFTRRARVVPPLSFSIIWKSVLLGAIGCGSQILGYIGINYSSPTLSSAIANLVPAFTFMLAVTFRFDDYIRITE
;
A
#
# COMPACT_ATOMS: atom_id res chain seq x y z
N MET A 1 33.65 1.40 4.64
CA MET A 1 32.41 0.73 4.18
C MET A 1 31.11 1.31 4.78
N ARG A 2 31.08 1.83 6.02
CA ARG A 2 29.87 2.33 6.68
C ARG A 2 29.21 3.57 6.02
N ARG A 3 30.01 4.50 5.47
CA ARG A 3 29.50 5.71 4.76
C ARG A 3 28.73 5.43 3.45
N ARG A 4 29.16 4.42 2.67
CA ARG A 4 28.50 4.02 1.41
C ARG A 4 27.15 3.34 1.63
N TRP A 5 27.00 2.67 2.78
CA TRP A 5 25.76 2.01 3.17
C TRP A 5 24.72 3.01 3.70
N SER A 6 25.15 4.06 4.41
CA SER A 6 24.30 5.18 4.83
C SER A 6 23.67 5.87 3.61
N PHE A 7 24.49 6.27 2.64
CA PHE A 7 24.00 6.91 1.42
C PHE A 7 23.03 6.02 0.64
N TYR A 8 23.25 4.70 0.58
CA TYR A 8 22.31 3.80 -0.07
C TYR A 8 20.95 3.75 0.65
N MET A 9 20.93 3.72 1.98
CA MET A 9 19.70 3.72 2.79
C MET A 9 18.94 5.05 2.70
N ASP A 10 19.64 6.17 2.50
CA ASP A 10 19.02 7.49 2.33
C ASP A 10 18.29 7.62 0.97
N PHE A 11 18.81 7.00 -0.10
CA PHE A 11 18.23 7.05 -1.44
C PHE A 11 17.22 5.92 -1.72
N LEU A 12 17.30 4.82 -0.99
CA LEU A 12 16.39 3.68 -1.11
C LEU A 12 14.90 4.07 -1.07
N PRO A 13 14.41 4.86 -0.09
CA PRO A 13 13.00 5.26 -0.06
C PRO A 13 12.60 6.11 -1.28
N VAL A 14 13.48 6.97 -1.77
CA VAL A 14 13.23 7.78 -2.97
C VAL A 14 13.07 6.90 -4.20
N VAL A 15 13.97 5.93 -4.37
CA VAL A 15 13.90 4.97 -5.48
C VAL A 15 12.62 4.14 -5.40
N VAL A 16 12.22 3.68 -4.22
CA VAL A 16 10.99 2.90 -4.02
C VAL A 16 9.74 3.72 -4.40
N ILE A 17 9.65 4.98 -3.94
CA ILE A 17 8.50 5.85 -4.25
C ILE A 17 8.40 6.11 -5.75
N ILE A 18 9.52 6.48 -6.39
CA ILE A 18 9.53 6.74 -7.84
C ILE A 18 9.16 5.47 -8.61
N SER A 19 9.70 4.31 -8.22
CA SER A 19 9.38 3.03 -8.85
C SER A 19 7.89 2.70 -8.73
N PHE A 20 7.31 2.93 -7.55
CA PHE A 20 5.89 2.70 -7.30
C PHE A 20 5.00 3.59 -8.18
N GLU A 21 5.28 4.90 -8.23
CA GLU A 21 4.57 5.85 -9.09
C GLU A 21 4.67 5.49 -10.57
N CYS A 22 5.86 5.10 -11.04
CA CYS A 22 6.04 4.66 -12.42
C CYS A 22 5.21 3.41 -12.75
N VAL A 23 5.15 2.43 -11.84
CA VAL A 23 4.35 1.21 -12.01
C VAL A 23 2.87 1.53 -12.04
N ASP A 24 2.39 2.41 -11.16
CA ASP A 24 0.98 2.81 -11.09
C ASP A 24 0.53 3.49 -12.39
N MET A 25 1.31 4.47 -12.86
CA MET A 25 1.04 5.18 -14.12
C MET A 25 1.06 4.25 -15.35
N ALA A 26 1.97 3.27 -15.38
CA ALA A 26 2.03 2.27 -16.43
C ALA A 26 0.77 1.38 -16.43
N LEU A 27 0.33 0.92 -15.26
CA LEU A 27 -0.88 0.11 -15.10
C LEU A 27 -2.14 0.87 -15.54
N LEU A 28 -2.28 2.13 -15.15
CA LEU A 28 -3.40 2.99 -15.57
C LEU A 28 -3.44 3.18 -17.08
N THR A 29 -2.28 3.35 -17.71
CA THR A 29 -2.16 3.50 -19.17
C THR A 29 -2.56 2.22 -19.89
N LEU A 30 -2.06 1.06 -19.42
CA LEU A 30 -2.42 -0.25 -19.95
C LEU A 30 -3.91 -0.58 -19.76
N PHE A 31 -4.47 -0.23 -18.60
CA PHE A 31 -5.90 -0.38 -18.33
C PHE A 31 -6.73 0.42 -19.34
N LYS A 32 -6.41 1.70 -19.53
CA LYS A 32 -7.09 2.56 -20.49
C LYS A 32 -7.00 2.02 -21.92
N ALA A 33 -5.81 1.55 -22.33
CA ALA A 33 -5.62 0.95 -23.64
C ALA A 33 -6.46 -0.33 -23.83
N ALA A 34 -6.53 -1.19 -22.81
CA ALA A 34 -7.27 -2.45 -22.89
C ALA A 34 -8.80 -2.25 -22.85
N THR A 35 -9.30 -1.29 -22.06
CA THR A 35 -10.74 -0.95 -22.04
C THR A 35 -11.18 -0.29 -23.35
N LEU A 36 -10.31 0.51 -24.00
CA LEU A 36 -10.59 1.04 -25.34
C LEU A 36 -10.76 -0.05 -26.41
N GLN A 37 -10.14 -1.21 -26.20
CA GLN A 37 -10.29 -2.40 -27.04
C GLN A 37 -11.48 -3.28 -26.63
N GLY A 38 -12.32 -2.81 -25.70
CA GLY A 38 -13.53 -3.51 -25.26
C GLY A 38 -13.32 -4.54 -24.16
N MET A 39 -12.15 -4.58 -23.51
CA MET A 39 -11.89 -5.53 -22.42
C MET A 39 -12.66 -5.17 -21.15
N ASN A 40 -13.30 -6.16 -20.53
CA ASN A 40 -14.01 -5.98 -19.27
C ASN A 40 -13.03 -5.71 -18.12
N ASN A 41 -13.32 -4.68 -17.32
CA ASN A 41 -12.49 -4.20 -16.21
C ASN A 41 -12.18 -5.30 -15.17
N HIS A 42 -13.13 -6.20 -14.92
CA HIS A 42 -12.94 -7.30 -13.96
C HIS A 42 -11.85 -8.27 -14.41
N VAL A 43 -11.76 -8.51 -15.73
CA VAL A 43 -10.76 -9.40 -16.33
C VAL A 43 -9.38 -8.76 -16.26
N PHE A 44 -9.27 -7.45 -16.54
CA PHE A 44 -8.00 -6.73 -16.41
C PHE A 44 -7.44 -6.81 -14.98
N ILE A 45 -8.30 -6.54 -13.99
CA ILE A 45 -7.92 -6.55 -12.58
C ILE A 45 -7.46 -7.95 -12.16
N ALA A 46 -8.20 -8.99 -12.55
CA ALA A 46 -7.81 -10.38 -12.28
C ALA A 46 -6.43 -10.70 -12.87
N TYR A 47 -6.16 -10.32 -14.13
CA TYR A 47 -4.85 -10.51 -14.75
C TYR A 47 -3.74 -9.75 -14.02
N ALA A 48 -3.95 -8.48 -13.67
CA ALA A 48 -2.96 -7.68 -12.95
C ALA A 48 -2.58 -8.31 -11.60
N TYR A 49 -3.56 -8.80 -10.83
CA TYR A 49 -3.31 -9.49 -9.57
C TYR A 49 -2.61 -10.84 -9.75
N VAL A 50 -2.96 -11.62 -10.77
CA VAL A 50 -2.30 -12.90 -11.07
C VAL A 50 -0.83 -12.66 -11.45
N VAL A 51 -0.57 -11.67 -12.30
CA VAL A 51 0.80 -11.31 -12.70
C VAL A 51 1.59 -10.77 -11.51
N GLY A 52 1.01 -9.84 -10.75
CA GLY A 52 1.63 -9.30 -9.53
C GLY A 52 1.98 -10.40 -8.54
N THR A 53 1.05 -11.33 -8.29
CA THR A 53 1.29 -12.49 -7.42
C THR A 53 2.38 -13.40 -7.97
N SER A 54 2.37 -13.68 -9.28
CA SER A 54 3.37 -14.52 -9.93
C SER A 54 4.78 -13.93 -9.90
N VAL A 55 4.91 -12.60 -9.90
CA VAL A 55 6.19 -11.90 -9.74
C VAL A 55 6.63 -11.87 -8.27
N LEU A 56 5.69 -11.63 -7.35
CA LEU A 56 5.99 -11.57 -5.92
C LEU A 56 6.35 -12.96 -5.34
N LEU A 57 5.71 -14.02 -5.84
CA LEU A 57 5.87 -15.38 -5.36
C LEU A 57 7.34 -15.89 -5.42
N PRO A 58 8.09 -15.79 -6.53
CA PRO A 58 9.50 -16.16 -6.55
C PRO A 58 10.34 -15.25 -5.65
N VAL A 59 10.11 -13.94 -5.65
CA VAL A 59 10.85 -12.98 -4.81
C VAL A 59 10.71 -13.33 -3.33
N THR A 60 9.50 -13.67 -2.89
CA THR A 60 9.24 -14.09 -1.51
C THR A 60 9.87 -15.45 -1.19
N LEU A 61 9.86 -16.42 -2.11
CA LEU A 61 10.49 -17.73 -1.92
C LEU A 61 12.02 -17.65 -1.84
N PHE A 62 12.67 -16.83 -2.68
CA PHE A 62 14.12 -16.61 -2.62
C PHE A 62 14.54 -15.83 -1.37
N THR A 63 13.76 -14.83 -0.96
CA THR A 63 14.03 -14.04 0.26
C THR A 63 13.79 -14.86 1.54
N ARG A 64 12.88 -15.84 1.51
CA ARG A 64 12.56 -16.73 2.64
C ARG A 64 13.73 -17.62 3.07
N ARG A 65 14.73 -17.85 2.20
CA ARG A 65 15.91 -18.65 2.55
C ARG A 65 16.88 -17.92 3.51
N ALA A 66 16.73 -16.61 3.72
CA ALA A 66 17.61 -15.81 4.57
C ALA A 66 17.03 -15.44 5.96
N ARG A 67 15.75 -15.73 6.23
CA ARG A 67 15.12 -15.42 7.53
C ARG A 67 14.33 -16.62 8.04
N VAL A 68 14.59 -16.98 9.29
CA VAL A 68 13.70 -17.81 10.10
C VAL A 68 12.41 -17.00 10.28
N VAL A 69 11.41 -17.29 9.45
CA VAL A 69 10.12 -16.59 9.50
C VAL A 69 9.41 -17.05 10.78
N PRO A 70 9.05 -16.13 11.70
CA PRO A 70 8.33 -16.51 12.90
C PRO A 70 7.03 -17.23 12.49
N PRO A 71 6.63 -18.30 13.22
CA PRO A 71 5.46 -19.08 12.88
C PRO A 71 4.24 -18.17 12.76
N LEU A 72 3.48 -18.33 11.67
CA LEU A 72 2.24 -17.58 11.43
C LEU A 72 1.24 -17.90 12.55
N SER A 73 1.18 -17.03 13.55
CA SER A 73 0.19 -17.13 14.62
C SER A 73 -1.18 -16.77 14.08
N PHE A 74 -2.21 -17.48 14.54
CA PHE A 74 -3.62 -17.19 14.24
C PHE A 74 -3.98 -15.71 14.49
N SER A 75 -3.36 -15.10 15.50
CA SER A 75 -3.53 -13.67 15.80
C SER A 75 -3.07 -12.75 14.65
N ILE A 76 -1.97 -13.10 13.97
CA ILE A 76 -1.44 -12.31 12.85
C ILE A 76 -2.36 -12.42 11.64
N ILE A 77 -2.86 -13.63 11.36
CA ILE A 77 -3.82 -13.87 10.28
C ILE A 77 -5.10 -13.08 10.53
N TRP A 78 -5.67 -13.16 11.73
CA TRP A 78 -6.87 -12.42 12.09
C TRP A 78 -6.68 -10.90 11.99
N LYS A 79 -5.54 -10.38 12.46
CA LYS A 79 -5.17 -8.96 12.30
C LYS A 79 -5.07 -8.55 10.83
N SER A 80 -4.49 -9.40 9.97
CA SER A 80 -4.40 -9.12 8.53
C SER A 80 -5.77 -9.09 7.84
N VAL A 81 -6.68 -10.00 8.23
CA VAL A 81 -8.05 -10.04 7.72
C VAL A 81 -8.83 -8.80 8.16
N LEU A 82 -8.73 -8.41 9.43
CA LEU A 82 -9.35 -7.18 9.94
C LEU A 82 -8.82 -5.94 9.22
N LEU A 83 -7.51 -5.85 9.03
CA LEU A 83 -6.89 -4.73 8.32
C LEU A 83 -7.38 -4.65 6.85
N GLY A 84 -7.45 -5.80 6.18
CA GLY A 84 -8.02 -5.89 4.83
C GLY A 84 -9.50 -5.50 4.78
N ALA A 85 -10.31 -5.96 5.73
CA ALA A 85 -11.73 -5.62 5.80
C ALA A 85 -11.96 -4.12 6.02
N ILE A 86 -11.17 -3.48 6.89
CA ILE A 86 -11.21 -2.03 7.11
C ILE A 86 -10.82 -1.28 5.83
N GLY A 87 -9.78 -1.73 5.13
CA GLY A 87 -9.33 -1.12 3.87
C GLY A 87 -10.36 -1.24 2.74
N CYS A 88 -11.01 -2.39 2.60
CA CYS A 88 -12.10 -2.56 1.63
C CYS A 88 -13.31 -1.68 1.99
N GLY A 89 -13.67 -1.61 3.28
CA GLY A 89 -14.76 -0.77 3.75
C GLY A 89 -14.52 0.71 3.46
N SER A 90 -13.32 1.22 3.75
CA SER A 90 -12.98 2.62 3.51
C SER A 90 -13.02 3.01 2.03
N GLN A 91 -12.61 2.11 1.12
CA GLN A 91 -12.74 2.35 -0.33
C GLN A 91 -14.20 2.43 -0.77
N ILE A 92 -15.06 1.51 -0.32
CA ILE A 92 -16.50 1.52 -0.64
C ILE A 92 -17.16 2.79 -0.13
N LEU A 93 -16.89 3.18 1.12
CA LEU A 93 -17.37 4.43 1.72
C LEU A 93 -16.86 5.67 0.98
N GLY A 94 -15.61 5.65 0.49
CA GLY A 94 -15.04 6.72 -0.32
C GLY A 94 -15.77 6.91 -1.65
N TYR A 95 -16.05 5.81 -2.38
CA TYR A 95 -16.80 5.87 -3.64
C TYR A 95 -18.24 6.32 -3.45
N ILE A 96 -18.90 5.88 -2.37
CA ILE A 96 -20.23 6.36 -1.99
C ILE A 96 -20.17 7.86 -1.64
N GLY A 97 -19.17 8.29 -0.89
CA GLY A 97 -18.95 9.69 -0.52
C GLY A 97 -18.74 10.61 -1.73
N ILE A 98 -18.04 10.13 -2.76
CA ILE A 98 -17.89 10.86 -4.03
C ILE A 98 -19.21 10.90 -4.82
N ASN A 99 -20.07 9.87 -4.73
CA ASN A 99 -21.39 9.90 -5.38
C ASN A 99 -22.37 10.88 -4.72
N TYR A 100 -22.28 11.04 -3.39
CA TYR A 100 -23.12 12.00 -2.65
C TYR A 100 -22.50 13.40 -2.53
N SER A 101 -21.25 13.58 -2.96
CA SER A 101 -20.51 14.82 -2.83
C SER A 101 -19.83 15.22 -4.14
N SER A 102 -19.06 16.31 -4.15
CA SER A 102 -18.25 16.66 -5.30
C SER A 102 -16.86 16.01 -5.20
N PRO A 103 -16.24 15.66 -6.34
CA PRO A 103 -14.84 15.22 -6.38
C PRO A 103 -13.89 16.22 -5.71
N THR A 104 -14.21 17.51 -5.77
CA THR A 104 -13.47 18.59 -5.11
C THR A 104 -13.53 18.49 -3.59
N LEU A 105 -14.70 18.18 -3.00
CA LEU A 105 -14.80 17.99 -1.55
C LEU A 105 -14.05 16.74 -1.10
N SER A 106 -14.13 15.65 -1.87
CA SER A 106 -13.37 14.43 -1.59
C SER A 106 -11.86 14.68 -1.61
N SER A 107 -11.37 15.45 -2.59
CA SER A 107 -9.96 15.86 -2.65
C SER A 107 -9.56 16.78 -1.50
N ALA A 108 -10.45 17.67 -1.04
CA ALA A 108 -10.17 18.54 0.10
C ALA A 108 -10.09 17.74 1.42
N ILE A 109 -10.96 16.74 1.61
CA ILE A 109 -10.92 15.83 2.75
C ILE A 109 -9.66 14.95 2.71
N ALA A 110 -9.23 14.51 1.53
CA ALA A 110 -7.99 13.75 1.37
C ALA A 110 -6.76 14.52 1.86
N ASN A 111 -6.73 15.85 1.70
CA ASN A 111 -5.65 16.70 2.22
C ASN A 111 -5.61 16.77 3.76
N LEU A 112 -6.70 16.38 4.44
CA LEU A 112 -6.75 16.29 5.90
C LEU A 112 -6.23 14.94 6.43
N VAL A 113 -6.02 13.94 5.56
CA VAL A 113 -5.52 12.62 5.95
C VAL A 113 -4.20 12.72 6.74
N PRO A 114 -3.18 13.48 6.31
CA PRO A 114 -1.94 13.61 7.08
C PRO A 114 -2.15 14.23 8.48
N ALA A 115 -3.03 15.23 8.58
CA ALA A 115 -3.36 15.88 9.84
C ALA A 115 -4.12 14.93 10.79
N PHE A 116 -5.06 14.15 10.26
CA PHE A 116 -5.80 13.16 11.03
C PHE A 116 -4.90 12.01 11.49
N THR A 117 -4.01 11.53 10.62
CA THR A 117 -2.99 10.54 10.99
C THR A 117 -2.09 11.04 12.12
N PHE A 118 -1.68 12.32 12.09
CA PHE A 118 -0.92 12.93 13.19
C PHE A 118 -1.71 13.00 14.50
N MET A 119 -2.98 13.44 14.47
CA MET A 119 -3.84 13.46 15.66
C MET A 119 -4.05 12.08 16.27
N LEU A 120 -4.26 11.05 15.44
CA LEU A 120 -4.35 9.67 15.89
C LEU A 120 -3.03 9.19 16.50
N ALA A 121 -1.89 9.50 15.86
CA ALA A 121 -0.57 9.12 16.38
C ALA A 121 -0.30 9.71 17.77
N VAL A 122 -0.67 10.97 17.98
CA VAL A 122 -0.57 11.67 19.29
C VAL A 122 -1.54 11.08 20.31
N THR A 123 -2.80 10.83 19.93
CA THR A 123 -3.84 10.31 20.83
C THR A 123 -3.53 8.89 21.29
N PHE A 124 -3.02 8.03 20.40
CA PHE A 124 -2.60 6.67 20.73
C PHE A 124 -1.19 6.59 21.34
N ARG A 125 -0.49 7.72 21.56
CA ARG A 125 0.87 7.80 22.13
C ARG A 125 1.82 6.75 21.55
N PHE A 126 1.92 6.66 20.23
CA PHE A 126 3.02 5.89 19.61
C PHE A 126 4.40 6.48 19.95
N ASP A 127 4.45 7.71 20.46
CA ASP A 127 5.66 8.43 20.89
C ASP A 127 6.34 7.85 22.14
N ASP A 128 5.63 7.11 23.01
CA ASP A 128 6.29 6.49 24.18
C ASP A 128 7.03 5.21 23.82
N TYR A 129 6.59 4.46 22.81
CA TYR A 129 7.25 3.19 22.48
C TYR A 129 8.69 3.37 21.96
N ILE A 130 9.01 4.54 21.42
CA ILE A 130 10.36 4.90 20.94
C ILE A 130 11.25 5.42 22.08
N ARG A 131 10.70 5.94 23.18
CA ARG A 131 11.49 6.39 24.35
C ARG A 131 11.81 5.29 25.37
N ILE A 132 11.10 4.16 25.36
CA ILE A 132 11.32 3.07 26.34
C ILE A 132 12.42 2.08 25.86
N THR A 133 13.09 2.37 24.73
CA THR A 133 14.19 1.56 24.18
C THR A 133 15.54 2.28 24.08
N GLU A 134 15.67 3.48 24.64
CA GLU A 134 16.97 4.11 24.95
C GLU A 134 17.37 3.90 26.41
#